data_AF-A0A966QNU7-F1
#
_entry.id   AF-A0A966QNU7-F1
#
_cell.length_a   1.000
_cell.length_b   1.000
_cell.length_c   1.000
_cell.angle_alpha   90.00
_cell.angle_beta   90.00
_cell.angle_gamma   90.00
#
_symmetry.space_group_name_H-M   'P 1'
#
loop_
_entity.id
_entity.type
_entity.pdbx_description
1 polymer ?
#
loop_
_entity_poly.entity_id
_entity_poly.type
_entity_poly.pdbx_seq_one_letter_code
_entity_poly.pdbx_strand_id
1 'polypeptide(L)'
;MSLDLHLPAHGRGRGLAPALRQLLRQPPGSWDLPELPQVGGPLLAQGAVAESQRLAARRLGAEHCWFGVNGASGLLQAALLALAPPGSRVLLPR
;
A
#
# COMPACT_ATOMS: atom_id res chain seq x y z
N MET A 1 20.08 -11.71 18.53
CA MET A 1 19.34 -11.76 17.24
C MET A 1 17.87 -11.49 17.54
N SER A 2 17.31 -10.41 17.00
CA SER A 2 15.85 -10.19 17.03
C SER A 2 15.16 -11.23 16.15
N LEU A 3 14.11 -11.88 16.65
CA LEU A 3 13.27 -12.77 15.87
C LEU A 3 12.03 -11.98 15.44
N ASP A 4 11.87 -11.77 14.13
CA ASP A 4 10.73 -11.08 13.57
C ASP A 4 9.50 -12.01 13.63
N LEU A 5 8.65 -11.82 14.64
CA LEU A 5 7.42 -12.60 14.85
C LEU A 5 6.20 -12.02 14.13
N HIS A 6 6.43 -11.26 13.06
CA HIS A 6 5.39 -10.67 12.22
C HIS A 6 5.32 -11.35 10.85
N LEU A 7 4.16 -11.26 10.20
CA LEU A 7 4.03 -11.64 8.80
C LEU A 7 4.73 -10.61 7.91
N PRO A 8 5.20 -10.98 6.71
CA PRO A 8 5.15 -12.33 6.12
C PRO A 8 6.06 -13.36 6.81
N ALA A 9 5.57 -14.60 6.95
CA ALA A 9 6.24 -15.68 7.68
C ALA A 9 7.60 -16.10 7.09
N HIS A 10 7.92 -15.65 5.87
CA HIS A 10 9.25 -15.87 5.28
C HIS A 10 10.36 -15.06 5.98
N GLY A 11 10.06 -14.25 7.00
CA GLY A 11 11.05 -13.63 7.87
C GLY A 11 12.09 -12.84 7.09
N ARG A 12 11.62 -11.88 6.30
CA ARG A 12 12.46 -11.05 5.41
C ARG A 12 13.26 -11.80 4.33
N GLY A 13 12.80 -13.00 3.96
CA GLY A 13 13.43 -13.84 2.94
C GLY A 13 14.13 -15.08 3.51
N ARG A 14 14.36 -15.13 4.82
CA ARG A 14 15.04 -16.24 5.51
C ARG A 14 14.27 -17.56 5.50
N GLY A 15 12.97 -17.51 5.26
CA GLY A 15 12.08 -18.66 5.10
C GLY A 15 11.72 -19.00 3.65
N LEU A 16 12.21 -18.25 2.65
CA LEU A 16 11.92 -18.56 1.24
C LEU A 16 12.63 -19.84 0.81
N ALA A 17 12.04 -20.63 -0.09
CA ALA A 17 12.67 -21.80 -0.67
C ALA A 17 13.97 -21.43 -1.42
N PRO A 18 15.02 -22.27 -1.42
CA PRO A 18 16.30 -21.96 -2.08
C PRO A 18 16.15 -21.58 -3.56
N ALA A 19 15.33 -22.31 -4.32
CA ALA A 19 15.06 -22.02 -5.73
C ALA A 19 14.46 -20.62 -5.94
N LEU A 20 13.56 -20.19 -5.04
CA LEU A 20 12.95 -18.86 -5.10
C LEU A 20 13.95 -17.76 -4.75
N ARG A 21 14.84 -17.99 -3.77
CA ARG A 21 15.93 -17.04 -3.46
C ARG A 21 16.87 -16.87 -4.65
N GLN A 22 17.21 -17.98 -5.33
CA GLN A 22 18.06 -17.96 -6.52
C GLN A 22 17.38 -17.22 -7.69
N LEU A 23 16.07 -17.42 -7.88
CA LEU A 23 15.31 -16.72 -8.91
C LEU A 23 15.29 -15.20 -8.69
N LEU A 24 15.13 -14.76 -7.44
CA LEU A 24 14.86 -13.36 -7.13
C LEU A 24 16.09 -12.43 -7.22
N ARG A 25 17.29 -12.93 -7.54
CA ARG A 25 18.60 -12.23 -7.72
C ARG A 25 19.09 -11.38 -6.54
N GLN A 26 18.23 -10.50 -6.00
CA GLN A 26 18.38 -9.71 -4.79
C GLN A 26 17.53 -10.33 -3.66
N PRO A 27 17.54 -9.79 -2.42
CA PRO A 27 16.64 -10.25 -1.36
C PRO A 27 15.35 -9.39 -1.30
N PRO A 28 14.40 -9.48 -2.26
CA PRO A 28 13.18 -8.65 -2.24
C PRO A 28 12.29 -8.98 -1.04
N GLY A 29 12.43 -10.16 -0.43
CA GLY A 29 11.78 -10.47 0.84
C GLY A 29 12.14 -9.48 1.95
N SER A 30 13.25 -8.74 1.84
CA SER A 30 13.60 -7.68 2.78
C SER A 30 12.77 -6.40 2.63
N TRP A 31 12.09 -6.24 1.48
CA TRP A 31 11.18 -5.12 1.17
C TRP A 31 9.71 -5.48 1.41
N ASP A 32 9.40 -6.78 1.42
CA ASP A 32 8.07 -7.28 1.79
C ASP A 32 7.90 -7.20 3.31
N LEU A 33 7.40 -6.05 3.75
CA LEU A 33 7.18 -5.70 5.15
C LEU A 33 5.68 -5.51 5.39
N PRO A 34 5.16 -5.93 6.55
CA PRO A 34 3.80 -5.57 6.93
C PRO A 34 3.74 -4.08 7.27
N GLU A 35 2.56 -3.63 7.67
CA GLU A 35 2.29 -2.27 8.16
C GLU A 35 2.92 -2.03 9.54
N LEU A 36 4.25 -2.10 9.63
CA LEU A 36 5.01 -1.81 10.85
C LEU A 36 4.77 -0.36 11.29
N PRO A 37 4.78 -0.05 12.59
CA PRO A 37 4.43 1.30 13.07
C PRO A 37 5.20 2.45 12.42
N GLN A 38 6.49 2.27 12.09
CA GLN A 38 7.28 3.31 11.43
C GLN A 38 6.97 3.45 9.94
N VAL A 39 6.62 2.36 9.27
CA VAL A 39 6.32 2.32 7.83
C VAL A 39 4.88 2.78 7.59
N GLY A 40 3.95 2.27 8.39
CA GLY A 40 2.52 2.46 8.21
C GLY A 40 1.98 1.68 7.01
N GLY A 41 0.85 2.12 6.50
CA GLY A 41 0.16 1.55 5.36
C GLY A 41 -0.73 2.59 4.67
N PRO A 42 -1.25 2.33 3.47
CA PRO A 42 -2.02 3.31 2.69
C PRO A 42 -3.28 3.84 3.41
N LEU A 43 -3.84 3.01 4.29
CA LEU A 43 -5.04 3.32 5.08
C LEU A 43 -4.73 3.82 6.49
N LEU A 44 -3.47 3.80 6.91
CA LEU A 44 -3.07 4.24 8.24
C LEU A 44 -2.80 5.74 8.25
N ALA A 45 -3.19 6.41 9.33
CA ALA A 45 -3.04 7.86 9.47
C ALA A 45 -1.59 8.29 9.79
N GLN A 46 -0.72 7.34 10.12
CA GLN A 46 0.64 7.58 10.64
C GLN A 46 1.64 6.65 9.95
N GLY A 47 2.93 6.98 10.07
CA GLY A 47 4.03 6.26 9.42
C GLY A 47 4.48 6.90 8.12
N ALA A 48 5.56 6.36 7.54
CA ALA A 48 6.20 6.87 6.33
C ALA A 48 5.25 6.93 5.12
N VAL A 49 4.33 5.98 4.97
CA VAL A 49 3.33 5.98 3.88
C VAL A 49 2.40 7.19 3.99
N ALA A 50 1.88 7.49 5.19
CA ALA A 50 1.02 8.66 5.41
C ALA A 50 1.76 9.99 5.18
N GLU A 51 3.03 10.08 5.54
CA GLU A 51 3.86 11.25 5.23
C GLU A 51 4.07 11.41 3.72
N SER A 52 4.38 10.32 3.03
CA SER A 52 4.54 10.30 1.57
C SER A 52 3.26 10.75 0.85
N GLN A 53 2.09 10.26 1.29
CA GLN A 53 0.79 10.70 0.77
C GLN A 53 0.57 12.21 0.96
N ARG A 54 0.89 12.78 2.14
CA ARG A 54 0.80 14.24 2.38
C ARG A 54 1.76 15.04 1.51
N LEU A 55 2.98 14.54 1.29
CA LEU A 55 3.95 15.18 0.39
C LEU A 55 3.47 15.15 -1.06
N ALA A 56 2.92 14.02 -1.51
CA ALA A 56 2.35 13.87 -2.85
C ALA A 56 1.17 14.82 -3.07
N ALA A 57 0.23 14.90 -2.11
CA ALA A 57 -0.91 15.83 -2.16
C ALA A 57 -0.45 17.28 -2.34
N ARG A 58 0.51 17.73 -1.51
CA ARG A 58 1.10 19.08 -1.61
C ARG A 58 1.74 19.35 -2.96
N ARG A 59 2.49 18.38 -3.50
CA ARG A 59 3.17 18.52 -4.79
C ARG A 59 2.20 18.56 -5.97
N LEU A 60 1.06 17.90 -5.84
CA LEU A 60 0.00 17.86 -6.86
C LEU A 60 -1.02 19.00 -6.71
N GLY A 61 -0.92 19.81 -5.65
CA GLY A 61 -1.90 20.86 -5.36
C GLY A 61 -3.27 20.34 -4.91
N ALA A 62 -3.32 19.12 -4.35
CA ALA A 62 -4.54 18.50 -3.83
C ALA A 62 -4.60 18.61 -2.29
N GLU A 63 -5.81 18.59 -1.73
CA GLU A 63 -6.02 18.56 -0.26
C GLU A 63 -5.55 17.23 0.34
N HIS A 64 -5.84 16.13 -0.35
CA HIS A 64 -5.47 14.78 0.05
C HIS A 64 -5.01 13.93 -1.13
N CYS A 65 -4.20 12.92 -0.85
CA CYS A 65 -3.74 11.91 -1.80
C CYS A 65 -3.77 10.55 -1.12
N TRP A 66 -4.26 9.53 -1.83
CA TRP A 66 -4.32 8.15 -1.37
C TRP A 66 -3.59 7.25 -2.36
N PHE A 67 -2.80 6.32 -1.83
CA PHE A 67 -2.11 5.31 -2.63
C PHE A 67 -2.98 4.05 -2.73
N GLY A 68 -3.07 3.49 -3.93
CA GLY A 68 -3.76 2.23 -4.19
C GLY A 68 -2.81 1.20 -4.75
N VAL A 69 -2.91 -0.04 -4.26
CA VAL A 69 -2.11 -1.18 -4.74
C VAL A 69 -2.84 -1.99 -5.83
N ASN A 70 -4.12 -1.70 -6.07
CA ASN A 70 -4.99 -2.39 -7.04
C ASN A 70 -5.20 -1.57 -8.33
N GLY A 71 -4.25 -0.70 -8.67
CA GLY A 71 -4.32 0.19 -9.84
C GLY A 71 -5.43 1.24 -9.77
N ALA A 72 -5.63 1.95 -10.88
CA ALA A 72 -6.63 3.02 -10.99
C ALA A 72 -8.07 2.52 -10.81
N SER A 73 -8.38 1.32 -11.33
CA SER A 73 -9.71 0.71 -11.21
C SER A 73 -10.15 0.58 -9.75
N GLY A 74 -9.28 0.09 -8.88
CA GLY A 74 -9.59 -0.05 -7.45
C GLY A 74 -9.80 1.31 -6.76
N LEU A 75 -8.98 2.31 -7.09
CA LEU A 75 -9.14 3.66 -6.53
C LEU A 75 -10.42 4.35 -7.02
N LEU A 76 -10.78 4.20 -8.30
CA LEU A 76 -12.03 4.74 -8.84
C LEU A 76 -13.26 4.09 -8.21
N GLN A 77 -13.23 2.77 -8.01
CA GLN A 77 -14.28 2.04 -7.28
C GLN A 77 -14.41 2.54 -5.84
N ALA A 78 -13.30 2.69 -5.12
CA ALA A 78 -13.30 3.23 -3.76
C ALA A 78 -13.86 4.65 -3.70
N ALA A 79 -13.44 5.53 -4.62
CA ALA A 79 -13.94 6.90 -4.70
C ALA A 79 -15.44 6.95 -4.99
N LEU A 80 -15.93 6.11 -5.90
CA LEU A 80 -17.35 6.03 -6.22
C LEU A 80 -18.17 5.58 -5.01
N LEU A 81 -17.74 4.53 -4.31
CA LEU A 81 -18.42 4.02 -3.12
C LEU A 81 -18.41 5.03 -1.97
N ALA A 82 -17.34 5.82 -1.83
CA ALA A 82 -17.24 6.84 -0.79
C ALA A 82 -18.14 8.07 -1.07
N LEU A 83 -18.31 8.44 -2.35
CA LEU A 83 -19.01 9.67 -2.74
C LEU A 83 -20.47 9.46 -3.14
N ALA A 84 -20.84 8.25 -3.61
CA ALA A 84 -22.17 7.97 -4.18
C ALA A 84 -22.87 6.84 -3.42
N PRO A 85 -23.59 7.14 -2.32
CA PRO A 85 -24.42 6.14 -1.62
C PRO A 85 -25.54 5.60 -2.52
N PRO A 86 -26.14 4.43 -2.20
CA PRO A 86 -27.24 3.86 -2.97
C PRO A 86 -28.37 4.85 -3.23
N GLY A 87 -28.81 4.96 -4.48
CA GLY A 87 -29.83 5.93 -4.92
C GLY A 87 -29.27 7.27 -5.42
N SER A 88 -27.96 7.51 -5.28
CA SER A 88 -27.29 8.68 -5.86
C SER A 88 -27.22 8.59 -7.38
N ARG A 89 -27.07 9.75 -8.03
CA ARG A 89 -26.84 9.85 -9.47
C ARG A 89 -25.41 10.30 -9.74
N VAL A 90 -24.74 9.65 -10.69
CA VAL A 90 -23.35 9.92 -11.06
C VAL A 90 -23.33 10.35 -12.53
N LEU A 91 -22.71 11.49 -12.81
CA LEU A 91 -22.48 11.93 -14.18
C LEU A 91 -21.28 11.19 -14.76
N LEU A 92 -21.48 10.46 -15.85
CA LEU A 92 -20.43 9.68 -16.51
C LEU A 92 -20.06 10.29 -17.86
N PRO A 93 -18.77 10.31 -18.24
CA PRO A 93 -18.38 10.60 -19.61
C PRO A 93 -18.89 9.50 -20.55
N ARG A 94 -19.17 9.85 -21.80
CA ARG A 94 -19.58 8.90 -22.85
C ARG A 94 -18.38 8.18 -23.43
#